data_AF-D5L7Z7-F1
#
_entry.id   AF-D5L7Z7-F1
#
_cell.length_a   1.000
_cell.length_b   1.000
_cell.length_c   1.000
_cell.angle_alpha   90.00
_cell.angle_beta   90.00
_cell.angle_gamma   90.00
#
_symmetry.space_group_name_H-M   'P 1'
#
loop_
_entity.id
_entity.type
_entity.pdbx_description
1 polymer ?
#
loop_
_entity_poly.entity_id
_entity_poly.type
_entity_poly.pdbx_seq_one_letter_code
_entity_poly.pdbx_strand_id
1 'polypeptide(L)'
;MIDNHVYWGNKLDIDVRRVTWRRAVDMNDRALREIICSLGGVANGYPREAGFDITVASEVMAILCLATDLKDLEKRLGDIIIAYRRDKSPVHARDIKADGAMTVLLKDAMQPNLVQTLENNPAFVHGGPFANIAHGCNSVVATTTALKLADYVVTEAGFGADLGAEKFFDIKC
;
A
#
# COMPACT_ATOMS: atom_id res chain seq x y z
N MET A 1 11.71 3.00 -8.67
CA MET A 1 12.90 3.45 -7.92
C MET A 1 13.84 2.31 -7.55
N ILE A 2 13.33 1.14 -7.09
CA ILE A 2 14.14 -0.06 -6.76
C ILE A 2 15.08 -0.47 -7.91
N ASP A 3 14.51 -0.82 -9.07
CA ASP A 3 15.32 -1.29 -10.21
C ASP A 3 16.28 -0.21 -10.74
N ASN A 4 15.90 1.08 -10.65
CA ASN A 4 16.78 2.19 -11.00
C ASN A 4 17.99 2.31 -10.04
N HIS A 5 17.78 2.07 -8.75
CA HIS A 5 18.88 2.04 -7.78
C HIS A 5 19.86 0.90 -8.06
N VAL A 6 19.34 -0.28 -8.42
CA VAL A 6 20.16 -1.42 -8.85
C VAL A 6 20.92 -1.09 -10.12
N TYR A 7 20.26 -0.48 -11.11
CA TYR A 7 20.86 -0.06 -12.38
C TYR A 7 22.06 0.88 -12.19
N TRP A 8 21.92 1.92 -11.36
CA TRP A 8 22.97 2.92 -11.13
C TRP A 8 23.94 2.56 -10.00
N GLY A 9 24.42 1.32 -10.00
CA GLY A 9 25.54 0.87 -9.16
C GLY A 9 25.15 0.22 -7.83
N ASN A 10 23.85 -0.01 -7.57
CA ASN A 10 23.34 -0.82 -6.46
C ASN A 10 24.05 -0.59 -5.11
N LYS A 11 24.20 0.67 -4.68
CA LYS A 11 24.96 1.02 -3.46
C LYS A 11 24.39 0.43 -2.17
N LEU A 12 23.15 -0.04 -2.19
CA LEU A 12 22.49 -0.69 -1.05
C LEU A 12 22.67 -2.20 -1.06
N ASP A 13 23.38 -2.74 -2.05
CA ASP A 13 23.63 -4.17 -2.23
C ASP A 13 22.36 -5.04 -2.24
N ILE A 14 21.31 -4.54 -2.90
CA ILE A 14 20.04 -5.26 -3.06
C ILE A 14 20.31 -6.57 -3.82
N ASP A 15 19.92 -7.69 -3.23
CA ASP A 15 19.88 -8.97 -3.94
C ASP A 15 18.60 -9.02 -4.79
N VAL A 16 18.74 -8.99 -6.11
CA VAL A 16 17.60 -8.97 -7.05
C VAL A 16 16.68 -10.19 -6.92
N ARG A 17 17.16 -11.29 -6.33
CA ARG A 17 16.38 -12.50 -6.03
C ARG A 17 15.56 -12.38 -4.75
N ARG A 18 15.79 -11.33 -3.95
CA ARG A 18 15.17 -11.07 -2.65
C ARG A 18 14.43 -9.73 -2.62
N VAL A 19 13.98 -9.25 -3.78
CA VAL A 19 13.05 -8.12 -3.86
C VAL A 19 11.66 -8.66 -3.56
N THR A 20 11.13 -8.31 -2.39
CA THR A 20 9.77 -8.69 -1.96
C THR A 20 8.71 -7.80 -2.59
N TRP A 21 9.07 -6.56 -2.92
CA TRP A 21 8.15 -5.57 -3.48
C TRP A 21 7.74 -5.92 -4.93
N ARG A 22 6.45 -6.24 -5.10
CA ARG A 22 5.82 -6.48 -6.40
C ARG A 22 5.31 -5.18 -7.01
N ARG A 23 4.89 -5.25 -8.28
CA ARG A 23 4.22 -4.12 -8.96
C ARG A 23 2.71 -4.24 -8.75
N ALA A 24 1.95 -3.22 -9.13
CA ALA A 24 0.50 -3.26 -9.02
C ALA A 24 -0.20 -2.66 -10.24
N VAL A 25 -1.37 -3.19 -10.56
CA VAL A 25 -2.31 -2.65 -11.56
C VAL A 25 -3.74 -2.96 -11.13
N ASP A 26 -4.67 -2.03 -11.32
CA ASP A 26 -6.07 -2.24 -10.97
C ASP A 26 -6.84 -2.87 -12.13
N MET A 27 -6.42 -4.07 -12.52
CA MET A 27 -7.03 -4.88 -13.58
C MET A 27 -6.92 -6.36 -13.23
N ASN A 28 -7.94 -7.13 -13.63
CA ASN A 28 -7.93 -8.58 -13.47
C ASN A 28 -7.07 -9.25 -14.55
N ASP A 29 -5.77 -8.98 -14.54
CA ASP A 29 -4.81 -9.51 -15.52
C ASP A 29 -3.96 -10.65 -14.93
N ARG A 30 -4.33 -11.89 -15.28
CA ARG A 30 -3.60 -13.08 -14.83
C ARG A 30 -2.21 -13.21 -15.44
N ALA A 31 -1.95 -12.59 -16.60
CA ALA A 31 -0.69 -12.76 -17.33
C ALA A 31 0.49 -12.09 -16.63
N LEU A 32 0.22 -11.11 -15.74
CA LEU A 32 1.23 -10.36 -15.01
C LEU A 32 1.59 -10.97 -13.64
N ARG A 33 1.01 -12.12 -13.26
CA ARG A 33 1.28 -12.76 -11.96
C ARG A 33 2.76 -13.11 -11.79
N GLU A 34 3.40 -13.60 -12.85
CA GLU A 34 4.81 -13.96 -12.88
C GLU A 34 5.41 -13.46 -14.19
N ILE A 35 6.46 -12.65 -14.09
CA ILE A 35 7.16 -12.06 -15.24
C ILE A 35 8.66 -12.04 -15.00
N ILE A 36 9.42 -11.91 -16.09
CA ILE A 36 10.82 -11.47 -16.04
C ILE A 36 10.87 -10.02 -16.52
N CYS A 37 11.43 -9.12 -15.72
CA CYS A 37 11.62 -7.71 -16.10
C CYS A 37 13.07 -7.38 -16.43
N SER A 38 13.31 -6.18 -16.97
CA SER A 38 14.66 -5.65 -17.29
C SER A 38 15.46 -6.47 -18.29
N LEU A 39 14.79 -7.01 -19.31
CA LEU A 39 15.40 -7.71 -20.45
C LEU A 39 15.84 -6.73 -21.55
N GLY A 40 16.65 -7.21 -22.50
CA GLY A 40 17.03 -6.46 -23.71
C GLY A 40 18.42 -5.82 -23.69
N GLY A 41 19.35 -6.35 -22.87
CA GLY A 41 20.75 -5.97 -22.89
C GLY A 41 21.12 -4.90 -21.85
N VAL A 42 22.38 -4.43 -21.91
CA VAL A 42 23.02 -3.62 -20.85
C VAL A 42 22.24 -2.35 -20.50
N ALA A 43 21.68 -1.66 -21.50
CA ALA A 43 20.94 -0.42 -21.30
C ALA A 43 19.63 -0.59 -20.51
N ASN A 44 19.10 -1.81 -20.40
CA ASN A 44 17.79 -2.08 -19.77
C ASN A 44 17.91 -2.65 -18.35
N GLY A 45 19.13 -2.81 -17.84
CA GLY A 45 19.43 -3.20 -16.47
C GLY A 45 19.66 -4.68 -16.26
N TYR A 46 19.27 -5.14 -15.07
CA TYR A 46 19.59 -6.48 -14.57
C TYR A 46 18.31 -7.33 -14.53
N PRO A 47 18.22 -8.42 -15.33
CA PRO A 47 17.06 -9.28 -15.34
C PRO A 47 16.73 -9.86 -13.96
N ARG A 48 15.45 -9.92 -13.61
CA ARG A 48 14.95 -10.60 -12.40
C ARG A 48 13.51 -11.04 -12.56
N GLU A 49 13.12 -12.00 -11.73
CA GLU A 49 11.73 -12.37 -11.51
C GLU A 49 10.98 -11.24 -10.80
N ALA A 50 9.73 -11.04 -11.21
CA ALA A 50 8.81 -10.07 -10.64
C ALA A 50 7.36 -10.52 -10.88
N GLY A 51 6.42 -9.71 -10.44
CA GLY A 51 5.01 -9.88 -10.78
C GLY A 51 4.20 -8.67 -10.36
N PHE A 52 2.92 -8.72 -10.70
CA PHE A 52 1.93 -7.73 -10.33
C PHE A 52 0.89 -8.33 -9.38
N ASP A 53 0.42 -7.49 -8.48
CA ASP A 53 -0.78 -7.71 -7.69
C ASP A 53 -1.87 -6.70 -8.10
N ILE A 54 -3.12 -6.98 -7.74
CA ILE A 54 -4.18 -5.98 -7.89
C ILE A 54 -3.93 -4.81 -6.92
N THR A 55 -4.20 -3.56 -7.32
CA THR A 55 -3.82 -2.37 -6.53
C THR A 55 -4.27 -2.40 -5.06
N VAL A 56 -5.46 -2.92 -4.78
CA VAL A 56 -6.01 -3.04 -3.41
C VAL A 56 -5.26 -4.04 -2.52
N ALA A 57 -4.41 -4.90 -3.09
CA ALA A 57 -3.53 -5.81 -2.36
C ALA A 57 -2.21 -5.15 -1.94
N SER A 58 -1.91 -3.94 -2.43
CA SER A 58 -0.68 -3.22 -2.11
C SER A 58 -0.61 -2.85 -0.63
N GLU A 59 0.57 -2.98 -0.02
CA GLU A 59 0.84 -2.48 1.33
C GLU A 59 0.62 -0.95 1.42
N VAL A 60 0.79 -0.22 0.31
CA VAL A 60 0.43 1.21 0.24
C VAL A 60 -1.05 1.44 0.54
N MET A 61 -1.94 0.56 0.08
CA MET A 61 -3.38 0.65 0.38
C MET A 61 -3.65 0.41 1.87
N ALA A 62 -3.01 -0.60 2.46
CA ALA A 62 -3.13 -0.87 3.89
C ALA A 62 -2.61 0.31 4.73
N ILE A 63 -1.48 0.89 4.35
CA ILE A 63 -0.90 2.08 5.00
C ILE A 63 -1.81 3.30 4.85
N LEU A 64 -2.33 3.58 3.65
CA LEU A 64 -3.28 4.68 3.43
C LEU A 64 -4.52 4.54 4.35
N CYS A 65 -4.98 3.31 4.56
CA CYS A 65 -6.14 3.04 5.40
C CYS A 65 -5.84 3.13 6.91
N LEU A 66 -4.59 2.97 7.35
CA LEU A 66 -4.21 3.03 8.77
C LEU A 66 -3.53 4.34 9.18
N ALA A 67 -3.06 5.14 8.22
CA ALA A 67 -2.43 6.41 8.52
C ALA A 67 -3.41 7.41 9.14
N THR A 68 -2.93 8.17 10.12
CA THR A 68 -3.73 9.16 10.86
C THR A 68 -3.56 10.58 10.33
N ASP A 69 -2.40 10.90 9.75
CA ASP A 69 -2.07 12.14 9.08
C ASP A 69 -0.95 11.94 8.04
N LEU A 70 -0.59 12.98 7.29
CA LEU A 70 0.46 12.89 6.25
C LEU A 70 1.85 12.53 6.80
N LYS A 71 2.17 12.90 8.06
CA LYS A 71 3.46 12.55 8.66
C LYS A 71 3.50 11.08 9.05
N ASP A 72 2.40 10.57 9.59
CA ASP A 72 2.22 9.14 9.87
C ASP A 72 2.24 8.31 8.57
N LEU A 73 1.58 8.81 7.51
CA LEU A 73 1.63 8.23 6.17
C LEU A 73 3.07 8.11 5.65
N GLU A 74 3.82 9.22 5.65
CA GLU A 74 5.21 9.25 5.17
C GLU A 74 6.11 8.29 5.96
N LYS A 75 5.99 8.30 7.29
CA LYS A 75 6.74 7.39 8.16
C LYS A 75 6.46 5.93 7.81
N ARG A 76 5.18 5.53 7.73
CA ARG A 76 4.78 4.15 7.42
C ARG A 76 5.23 3.72 6.03
N LEU A 77 5.10 4.60 5.04
CA LEU A 77 5.63 4.36 3.69
C LEU A 77 7.15 4.15 3.71
N GLY A 78 7.87 4.93 4.53
CA GLY A 78 9.30 4.78 4.72
C GLY A 78 9.70 3.48 5.43
N ASP A 79 8.83 2.91 6.26
CA ASP A 79 9.02 1.65 7.01
C ASP A 79 8.75 0.37 6.19
N ILE A 80 8.25 0.49 4.96
CA ILE A 80 8.06 -0.65 4.06
C ILE A 80 9.40 -1.33 3.76
N ILE A 81 9.48 -2.65 3.98
CA ILE A 81 10.60 -3.48 3.52
C ILE A 81 10.38 -3.85 2.06
N ILE A 82 11.24 -3.35 1.18
CA ILE A 82 11.12 -3.53 -0.28
C ILE A 82 11.99 -4.65 -0.84
N ALA A 83 13.09 -4.98 -0.15
CA ALA A 83 14.04 -6.00 -0.55
C ALA A 83 14.95 -6.40 0.61
N TYR A 84 15.78 -7.40 0.37
CA TYR A 84 16.88 -7.76 1.26
C TYR A 84 18.23 -7.66 0.55
N ARG A 85 19.26 -7.33 1.32
CA ARG A 85 20.65 -7.40 0.87
C ARG A 85 21.14 -8.85 0.79
N ARG A 86 22.34 -9.06 0.25
CA ARG A 86 22.98 -10.40 0.19
C ARG A 86 23.22 -11.01 1.58
N ASP A 87 23.49 -10.17 2.57
CA ASP A 87 23.64 -10.56 3.99
C ASP A 87 22.29 -10.77 4.71
N LYS A 88 21.17 -10.65 4.00
CA LYS A 88 19.78 -10.76 4.49
C LYS A 88 19.32 -9.61 5.39
N SER A 89 20.07 -8.51 5.49
CA SER A 89 19.56 -7.30 6.15
C SER A 89 18.47 -6.63 5.29
N PRO A 90 17.44 -6.02 5.91
CA PRO A 90 16.33 -5.41 5.19
C PRO A 90 16.73 -4.08 4.52
N VAL A 91 16.13 -3.82 3.37
CA VAL A 91 16.18 -2.53 2.68
C VAL A 91 14.79 -1.92 2.71
N HIS A 92 14.68 -0.71 3.24
CA HIS A 92 13.42 0.00 3.40
C HIS A 92 13.17 0.98 2.24
N ALA A 93 11.92 1.39 2.02
CA ALA A 93 11.59 2.38 1.00
C ALA A 93 12.29 3.74 1.23
N ARG A 94 12.49 4.15 2.49
CA ARG A 94 13.30 5.34 2.84
C ARG A 94 14.76 5.23 2.41
N ASP A 95 15.33 4.03 2.34
CA ASP A 95 16.74 3.83 1.95
C ASP A 95 16.97 4.21 0.48
N ILE A 96 15.92 4.11 -0.35
CA ILE A 96 15.90 4.58 -1.74
C ILE A 96 15.21 5.93 -1.91
N LYS A 97 14.91 6.63 -0.80
CA LYS A 97 14.28 7.97 -0.76
C LYS A 97 12.91 8.05 -1.45
N ALA A 98 12.11 6.97 -1.35
CA ALA A 98 10.81 6.89 -2.02
C ALA A 98 9.64 7.41 -1.17
N ASP A 99 9.79 7.42 0.15
CA ASP A 99 8.79 7.82 1.15
C ASP A 99 8.18 9.21 0.91
N GLY A 100 8.99 10.25 0.83
CA GLY A 100 8.48 11.61 0.60
C GLY A 100 7.78 11.76 -0.75
N ALA A 101 8.32 11.13 -1.80
CA ALA A 101 7.73 11.17 -3.14
C ALA A 101 6.38 10.43 -3.19
N MET A 102 6.28 9.25 -2.55
CA MET A 102 5.01 8.52 -2.42
C MET A 102 3.98 9.32 -1.63
N THR A 103 4.40 9.99 -0.55
CA THR A 103 3.52 10.84 0.27
C THR A 103 2.94 11.98 -0.56
N VAL A 104 3.74 12.64 -1.40
CA VAL A 104 3.26 13.70 -2.29
C VAL A 104 2.22 13.17 -3.28
N LEU A 105 2.43 11.99 -3.87
CA LEU A 105 1.45 11.36 -4.78
C LEU A 105 0.13 11.01 -4.09
N LEU A 106 0.16 10.74 -2.78
CA LEU A 106 -1.00 10.36 -1.97
C LEU A 106 -1.61 11.54 -1.21
N LYS A 107 -1.06 12.75 -1.32
CA LYS A 107 -1.45 13.91 -0.51
C LYS A 107 -2.95 14.18 -0.57
N ASP A 108 -3.48 14.31 -1.79
CA ASP A 108 -4.91 14.59 -1.98
C ASP A 108 -5.74 13.31 -1.83
N ALA A 109 -5.18 12.17 -2.20
CA ALA A 109 -5.80 10.85 -2.06
C ALA A 109 -6.02 10.43 -0.60
N MET A 110 -5.41 11.10 0.39
CA MET A 110 -5.64 10.88 1.81
C MET A 110 -6.92 11.55 2.33
N GLN A 111 -7.50 12.47 1.55
CA GLN A 111 -8.74 13.17 1.93
C GLN A 111 -9.97 12.26 1.71
N PRO A 112 -10.81 12.03 2.75
CA PRO A 112 -12.01 11.23 2.60
C PRO A 112 -12.99 11.79 1.56
N ASN A 113 -13.53 10.93 0.70
CA ASN A 113 -14.50 11.34 -0.33
C ASN A 113 -15.91 11.34 0.26
N LEU A 114 -16.56 12.50 0.31
CA LEU A 114 -17.95 12.63 0.71
C LEU A 114 -18.89 12.37 -0.46
N VAL A 115 -19.84 11.46 -0.25
CA VAL A 115 -20.97 11.17 -1.14
C VAL A 115 -22.25 11.11 -0.32
N GLN A 116 -23.36 10.68 -0.93
CA GLN A 116 -24.64 10.53 -0.25
C GLN A 116 -25.36 9.24 -0.64
N THR A 117 -26.20 8.73 0.27
CA THR A 117 -27.13 7.63 -0.03
C THR A 117 -28.32 8.13 -0.86
N LEU A 118 -29.22 7.22 -1.28
CA LEU A 118 -30.44 7.57 -2.01
C LEU A 118 -31.39 8.50 -1.23
N GLU A 119 -31.29 8.51 0.10
CA GLU A 119 -32.07 9.36 1.00
C GLU A 119 -31.30 10.62 1.44
N ASN A 120 -30.22 10.96 0.73
CA ASN A 120 -29.35 12.11 0.98
C ASN A 120 -28.61 12.07 2.33
N ASN A 121 -28.48 10.91 2.96
CA ASN A 121 -27.65 10.77 4.16
C ASN A 121 -26.16 10.80 3.77
N PRO A 122 -25.29 11.51 4.51
CA PRO A 122 -23.87 11.62 4.17
C PRO A 122 -23.15 10.28 4.33
N ALA A 123 -22.26 9.96 3.40
CA ALA A 123 -21.42 8.76 3.45
C ALA A 123 -19.98 9.06 3.00
N PHE A 124 -19.00 8.53 3.71
CA PHE A 124 -17.61 8.56 3.26
C PHE A 124 -17.24 7.25 2.56
N VAL A 125 -16.62 7.35 1.38
CA VAL A 125 -16.04 6.21 0.65
C VAL A 125 -14.54 6.44 0.49
N HIS A 126 -13.74 5.74 1.31
CA HIS A 126 -12.30 6.00 1.35
C HIS A 126 -11.49 4.79 1.84
N GLY A 127 -10.51 4.39 1.04
CA GLY A 127 -9.72 3.18 1.26
C GLY A 127 -10.44 1.91 0.84
N GLY A 128 -9.69 0.81 0.75
CA GLY A 128 -10.22 -0.50 0.39
C GLY A 128 -9.14 -1.56 0.31
N PRO A 129 -8.47 -1.89 1.42
CA PRO A 129 -7.48 -2.96 1.46
C PRO A 129 -8.18 -4.32 1.45
N PHE A 130 -7.49 -5.36 1.01
CA PHE A 130 -7.98 -6.73 1.20
C PHE A 130 -8.17 -7.09 2.68
N ALA A 131 -9.11 -7.99 2.96
CA ALA A 131 -9.45 -8.46 4.30
C ALA A 131 -8.75 -9.79 4.66
N ASN A 132 -7.96 -10.38 3.76
CA ASN A 132 -7.16 -11.59 4.03
C ASN A 132 -5.70 -11.23 4.37
N ILE A 133 -4.98 -10.59 3.46
CA ILE A 133 -3.57 -10.17 3.62
C ILE A 133 -3.42 -8.81 4.32
N ALA A 134 -4.53 -8.10 4.54
CA ALA A 134 -4.60 -6.86 5.31
C ALA A 134 -5.89 -6.87 6.16
N HIS A 135 -6.29 -5.69 6.66
CA HIS A 135 -7.32 -5.54 7.70
C HIS A 135 -8.74 -5.30 7.18
N GLY A 136 -8.94 -5.13 5.86
CA GLY A 136 -10.28 -5.14 5.28
C GLY A 136 -11.24 -4.03 5.68
N CYS A 137 -10.75 -2.88 6.15
CA CYS A 137 -11.60 -1.76 6.59
C CYS A 137 -11.37 -0.52 5.73
N ASN A 138 -12.34 0.40 5.72
CA ASN A 138 -12.13 1.76 5.24
C ASN A 138 -11.10 2.50 6.10
N SER A 139 -10.61 3.65 5.62
CA SER A 139 -9.55 4.38 6.30
C SER A 139 -9.91 4.87 7.71
N VAL A 140 -8.89 4.97 8.57
CA VAL A 140 -8.94 5.62 9.89
C VAL A 140 -9.34 7.09 9.76
N VAL A 141 -8.78 7.83 8.80
CA VAL A 141 -9.11 9.25 8.58
C VAL A 141 -10.60 9.44 8.31
N ALA A 142 -11.22 8.63 7.45
CA ALA A 142 -12.66 8.73 7.18
C ALA A 142 -13.51 8.41 8.42
N THR A 143 -13.16 7.35 9.15
CA THR A 143 -13.90 6.91 10.33
C THR A 143 -13.81 7.94 11.46
N THR A 144 -12.61 8.46 11.73
CA THR A 144 -12.39 9.46 12.78
C THR A 144 -13.00 10.81 12.41
N THR A 145 -12.96 11.21 11.13
CA THR A 145 -13.67 12.41 10.64
C THR A 145 -15.18 12.27 10.84
N ALA A 146 -15.77 11.13 10.47
CA ALA A 146 -17.20 10.87 10.70
C ALA A 146 -17.57 10.97 12.19
N LEU A 147 -16.74 10.40 13.08
CA LEU A 147 -16.97 10.41 14.54
C LEU A 147 -16.92 11.82 15.14
N LYS A 148 -16.34 12.80 14.45
CA LYS A 148 -16.34 14.21 14.86
C LYS A 148 -17.51 15.01 14.30
N LEU A 149 -18.21 14.50 13.28
CA LEU A 149 -19.24 15.23 12.53
C LEU A 149 -20.66 14.70 12.76
N ALA A 150 -20.82 13.48 13.27
CA ALA A 150 -22.11 12.83 13.45
C ALA A 150 -22.24 12.19 14.84
N ASP A 151 -23.47 12.09 15.34
CA ASP A 151 -23.77 11.44 16.62
C ASP A 151 -23.55 9.91 16.56
N TYR A 152 -23.78 9.31 15.38
CA TYR A 152 -23.59 7.89 15.12
C TYR A 152 -22.84 7.69 13.82
N VAL A 153 -21.88 6.75 13.84
CA VAL A 153 -21.10 6.35 12.67
C VAL A 153 -21.25 4.85 12.48
N VAL A 154 -21.76 4.46 11.31
CA VAL A 154 -21.82 3.07 10.89
C VAL A 154 -20.67 2.81 9.93
N THR A 155 -19.89 1.77 10.20
CA THR A 155 -18.79 1.29 9.35
C THR A 155 -18.85 -0.23 9.25
N GLU A 156 -18.13 -0.78 8.29
CA GLU A 156 -18.04 -2.23 8.06
C GLU A 156 -16.59 -2.70 7.93
N ALA A 157 -16.41 -4.02 7.94
CA ALA A 157 -15.16 -4.71 7.65
C ALA A 157 -15.46 -5.91 6.74
N GLY A 158 -14.56 -6.23 5.81
CA GLY A 158 -14.76 -7.30 4.84
C GLY A 158 -14.71 -8.72 5.43
N PHE A 159 -15.36 -9.67 4.76
CA PHE A 159 -15.57 -11.06 5.21
C PHE A 159 -16.45 -11.19 6.47
N GLY A 160 -16.40 -12.32 7.16
CA GLY A 160 -17.14 -12.58 8.40
C GLY A 160 -16.46 -11.99 9.63
N ALA A 161 -17.09 -12.11 10.78
CA ALA A 161 -16.57 -11.59 12.04
C ALA A 161 -15.26 -12.27 12.50
N ASP A 162 -15.03 -13.49 12.05
CA ASP A 162 -13.80 -14.27 12.25
C ASP A 162 -12.56 -13.69 11.56
N LEU A 163 -12.76 -12.79 10.58
CA LEU A 163 -11.68 -12.09 9.89
C LEU A 163 -11.83 -10.57 9.96
N GLY A 164 -12.94 -10.03 9.44
CA GLY A 164 -13.13 -8.59 9.34
C GLY A 164 -13.28 -7.92 10.70
N ALA A 165 -14.16 -8.44 11.55
CA ALA A 165 -14.41 -7.84 12.85
C ALA A 165 -13.21 -8.00 13.80
N GLU A 166 -12.59 -9.19 13.83
CA GLU A 166 -11.33 -9.43 14.56
C GLU A 166 -10.27 -8.38 14.16
N LYS A 167 -9.96 -8.23 12.88
CA LYS A 167 -8.98 -7.25 12.41
C LYS A 167 -9.40 -5.80 12.64
N PHE A 168 -10.70 -5.50 12.62
CA PHE A 168 -11.18 -4.17 12.99
C PHE A 168 -10.83 -3.85 14.45
N PHE A 169 -11.13 -4.77 15.38
CA PHE A 169 -10.91 -4.55 16.81
C PHE A 169 -9.44 -4.70 17.24
N ASP A 170 -8.68 -5.63 16.64
CA ASP A 170 -7.32 -5.96 17.06
C ASP A 170 -6.22 -5.23 16.25
N ILE A 171 -6.56 -4.58 15.12
CA ILE A 171 -5.61 -3.79 14.31
C ILE A 171 -6.01 -2.31 14.19
N LYS A 172 -7.29 -2.01 13.92
CA LYS A 172 -7.72 -0.63 13.60
C LYS A 172 -8.11 0.19 14.85
N CYS A 173 -8.74 -0.43 15.85
CA CYS A 173 -9.16 0.21 17.10
C CYS A 173 -7.99 0.45 18.07
#